data_AF-A0AB39HL46-F1
#
_entry.id   AF-A0AB39HL46-F1
#
_cell.length_a   1.000
_cell.length_b   1.000
_cell.length_c   1.000
_cell.angle_alpha   90.00
_cell.angle_beta   90.00
_cell.angle_gamma   90.00
#
_symmetry.space_group_name_H-M   'P 1'
#
loop_
_entity.id
_entity.type
_entity.pdbx_description
1 polymer ?
#
loop_
_entity_poly.entity_id
_entity_poly.type
_entity_poly.pdbx_seq_one_letter_code
_entity_poly.pdbx_strand_id
1 'polypeptide(L)' 'MQTLNQSDQTFAQKAKEYHQIDEEIRKLELKDSPIIDEAMQRLKHHRTVLKDWLYRQLISA' A
#
# COMPACT_ATOMS: atom_id res chain seq x y z
N MET A 1 9.20 -3.09 -11.49
CA MET A 1 9.12 -2.11 -10.38
C MET A 1 10.26 -1.08 -10.39
N GLN A 2 11.54 -1.49 -10.42
CA GLN A 2 12.65 -0.52 -10.31
C GLN A 2 12.66 0.55 -11.41
N THR A 3 12.40 0.19 -12.67
CA THR A 3 12.35 1.16 -13.79
C THR A 3 11.25 2.20 -13.60
N LEU A 4 10.01 1.77 -13.33
CA LEU A 4 8.88 2.68 -13.10
C LEU A 4 9.05 3.56 -11.86
N ASN A 5 9.68 3.05 -10.80
CA ASN A 5 10.01 3.87 -9.63
C ASN A 5 10.99 5.01 -9.93
N GLN A 6 11.77 4.90 -11.01
CA GLN A 6 12.74 5.92 -11.42
C GLN A 6 12.17 6.85 -12.50
N SER A 7 11.29 6.33 -13.37
CA SER A 7 10.77 7.07 -14.53
C SER A 7 9.37 7.67 -14.31
N ASP A 8 8.61 7.19 -13.33
CA ASP A 8 7.25 7.67 -13.03
C ASP A 8 7.15 8.08 -11.55
N GLN A 9 7.13 9.39 -11.32
CA GLN A 9 7.05 9.98 -9.98
C GLN A 9 5.73 9.63 -9.26
N THR A 10 4.63 9.49 -10.00
CA THR A 10 3.33 9.09 -9.43
C THR A 10 3.39 7.64 -8.97
N PHE A 11 3.99 6.77 -9.79
CA PHE A 11 4.22 5.38 -9.44
C PHE A 11 5.09 5.25 -8.19
N ALA A 12 6.22 5.97 -8.15
CA ALA A 12 7.12 5.97 -7.00
C ALA A 12 6.42 6.43 -5.70
N GLN A 13 5.61 7.48 -5.77
CA GLN A 13 4.89 7.99 -4.60
C GLN A 13 3.85 6.98 -4.09
N LYS A 14 3.08 6.38 -4.99
CA LYS A 14 2.07 5.37 -4.63
C LYS A 14 2.70 4.06 -4.13
N ALA A 15 3.86 3.68 -4.67
CA ALA A 15 4.62 2.53 -4.18
C ALA A 15 5.14 2.77 -2.75
N LYS A 16 5.63 3.99 -2.47
CA LYS A 16 6.04 4.39 -1.12
C LYS A 16 4.86 4.37 -0.14
N GLU A 17 3.73 4.94 -0.54
CA GLU A 17 2.50 4.96 0.27
C GLU A 17 2.01 3.54 0.58
N TYR A 18 1.99 2.65 -0.43
CA TYR A 18 1.66 1.24 -0.24
C TYR A 18 2.54 0.58 0.82
N HIS A 19 3.85 0.80 0.75
CA HIS A 19 4.80 0.24 1.72
C HIS A 19 4.57 0.77 3.13
N GLN A 20 4.33 2.07 3.28
CA GLN A 20 4.05 2.68 4.59
C GLN A 20 2.77 2.14 5.23
N ILE A 21 1.71 1.93 4.45
CA ILE A 21 0.45 1.34 4.95
C ILE A 21 0.66 -0.12 5.36
N ASP A 22 1.43 -0.89 4.60
CA ASP A 22 1.76 -2.28 4.92
C ASP A 22 2.51 -2.39 6.27
N GLU A 23 3.50 -1.52 6.49
CA GLU A 23 4.22 -1.43 7.76
C GLU A 23 3.29 -1.04 8.93
N GLU A 24 2.39 -0.09 8.72
CA GLU A 24 1.46 0.36 9.77
C GLU A 24 0.45 -0.73 10.15
N ILE A 25 -0.11 -1.42 9.16
CA ILE A 25 -0.97 -2.61 9.39
C ILE A 25 -0.21 -3.64 10.23
N ARG A 26 1.04 -3.94 9.87
CA ARG A 26 1.86 -4.91 10.60
C ARG A 26 2.13 -4.48 12.05
N LYS A 27 2.41 -3.20 12.30
CA LYS A 27 2.58 -2.67 13.66
C LYS A 27 1.30 -2.79 14.49
N LEU A 28 0.15 -2.53 13.89
CA LEU A 28 -1.15 -2.62 14.57
C LEU A 28 -1.54 -4.08 14.84
N GLU A 29 -1.26 -5.00 13.90
CA GLU A 29 -1.47 -6.44 14.10
C GLU A 29 -0.58 -7.00 15.23
N LEU A 30 0.67 -6.54 15.35
CA LEU A 30 1.57 -6.92 16.45
C LEU A 30 1.13 -6.39 17.83
N LYS A 31 0.31 -5.33 17.87
CA LYS A 31 -0.20 -4.77 19.12
C LYS A 31 -1.40 -5.54 19.69
N ASP A 32 -1.86 -6.60 19.00
CA ASP A 32 -3.02 -7.43 19.39
C ASP A 32 -4.28 -6.59 19.70
N SER A 33 -4.39 -5.43 19.05
CA SER A 33 -5.57 -4.58 19.17
C SER A 33 -6.74 -5.28 18.48
N PRO A 34 -7.97 -5.24 19.04
CA PRO A 34 -9.13 -5.87 18.43
C PRO A 34 -9.21 -5.48 16.94
N ILE A 35 -9.14 -6.48 16.06
CA ILE A 35 -9.06 -6.38 14.59
C ILE A 35 -10.31 -5.70 13.96
N ILE A 36 -11.22 -5.22 14.81
CA ILE A 36 -12.47 -4.49 14.51
C ILE A 36 -12.24 -2.96 14.61
N ASP A 37 -11.00 -2.49 14.72
CA ASP A 37 -10.71 -1.07 14.57
C ASP A 37 -11.05 -0.64 13.13
N GLU A 38 -12.05 0.22 12.98
CA GLU A 38 -12.46 0.81 11.70
C GLU A 38 -11.27 1.45 10.97
N ALA A 39 -10.28 1.96 11.73
CA ALA A 39 -9.03 2.48 11.17
C ALA A 39 -8.22 1.39 10.45
N MET A 40 -8.14 0.18 11.01
CA MET A 40 -7.46 -0.96 10.38
C MET A 40 -8.16 -1.35 9.07
N GLN A 41 -9.50 -1.37 9.05
CA GLN A 41 -10.26 -1.70 7.84
C GLN A 41 -10.03 -0.65 6.74
N ARG A 42 -9.99 0.64 7.10
CA ARG A 42 -9.64 1.72 6.14
C ARG A 42 -8.23 1.55 5.59
N LEU A 43 -7.25 1.23 6.42
CA LEU A 43 -5.87 0.97 5.97
C LEU A 43 -5.79 -0.23 5.02
N LYS A 44 -6.44 -1.35 5.37
CA LYS A 44 -6.48 -2.55 4.52
C LYS A 44 -7.17 -2.31 3.18
N HIS A 45 -8.25 -1.52 3.18
CA HIS A 45 -8.92 -1.10 1.95
C HIS A 45 -7.98 -0.25 1.09
N HIS A 46 -7.35 0.78 1.67
CA HIS A 46 -6.45 1.66 0.94
C HIS A 46 -5.25 0.91 0.35
N ARG A 47 -4.64 -0.01 1.13
CA ARG A 47 -3.59 -0.91 0.65
C ARG A 47 -4.02 -1.70 -0.59
N THR A 48 -5.26 -2.20 -0.59
CA THR A 48 -5.80 -2.99 -1.72
C THR A 48 -5.97 -2.13 -2.96
N VAL A 49 -6.50 -0.92 -2.83
CA VAL A 49 -6.64 0.04 -3.94
C VAL A 49 -5.27 0.38 -4.54
N LEU A 50 -4.26 0.64 -3.70
CA LEU A 50 -2.90 0.95 -4.18
C LEU A 50 -2.25 -0.26 -4.85
N LYS A 51 -2.40 -1.46 -4.29
CA LYS A 51 -1.90 -2.70 -4.90
C LYS A 51 -2.45 -2.89 -6.30
N ASP A 52 -3.76 -2.74 -6.47
CA ASP A 52 -4.43 -2.93 -7.76
C ASP A 52 -3.98 -1.86 -8.77
N TRP A 53 -3.82 -0.61 -8.34
CA TRP A 53 -3.30 0.46 -9.19
C TRP A 53 -1.84 0.20 -9.61
N LEU A 54 -0.96 -0.15 -8.66
CA LEU A 54 0.45 -0.45 -8.92
C LEU A 54 0.59 -1.64 -9.87
N TYR A 55 -0.21 -2.69 -9.65
CA TYR A 55 -0.24 -3.84 -10.54
C TYR A 55 -0.66 -3.47 -11.96
N ARG A 56 -1.70 -2.64 -12.12
CA ARG A 56 -2.11 -2.14 -13.44
C ARG A 56 -1.01 -1.39 -14.17
N GLN A 57 -0.27 -0.52 -13.46
CA GLN A 57 0.85 0.18 -14.07
C GLN A 57 2.00 -0.76 -14.46
N LEU A 58 2.24 -1.82 -13.68
CA LEU A 58 3.28 -2.81 -13.98
C LEU A 58 2.96 -3.65 -15.23
N ILE A 59 1.68 -3.95 -15.47
CA ILE A 59 1.27 -4.73 -16.66
C ILE A 59 1.09 -3.86 -17.91
N SER A 60 0.96 -2.54 -17.74
CA SER A 60 0.80 -1.58 -18.85
C SER A 60 2.10 -0.89 -19.27
N ALA A 61 3.21 -1.19 -18.59
CA ALA A 61 4.54 -0.66 -18.87
C ALA A 61 5.37 -1.67 -19.66
#